data_AF-A0A838DTD6-F1
#
_entry.id   AF-A0A838DTD6-F1
#
_cell.length_a   1.000
_cell.length_b   1.000
_cell.length_c   1.000
_cell.angle_alpha   90.00
_cell.angle_beta   90.00
_cell.angle_gamma   90.00
#
_symmetry.space_group_name_H-M   'P 1'
#
loop_
_entity.id
_entity.type
_entity.pdbx_description
1 polymer ?
#
loop_
_entity_poly.entity_id
_entity_poly.type
_entity_poly.pdbx_seq_one_letter_code
_entity_poly.pdbx_strand_id
1 'polypeptide(L)'
;MTQHPSSPEENMARLHRLALSLLGRPFDVQASQPQLLAGRLPDQLPFILPLPGDYHIVGSFVRNPEEMQSILDTDLTPASVIAFYTEQMQVAGWTEPDFQRRQRMGESGFVHTLRRPMLYTTLCKGLH
;
A
#
# COMPACT_ATOMS: atom_id res chain seq x y z
N MET A 1 24.48 -13.61 -26.19
CA MET A 1 24.45 -12.87 -24.91
C MET A 1 24.47 -13.89 -23.79
N THR A 2 25.65 -14.21 -23.26
CA THR A 2 25.83 -15.19 -22.19
C THR A 2 25.75 -14.49 -20.84
N GLN A 3 24.71 -14.80 -20.05
CA GLN A 3 24.63 -14.37 -18.66
C GLN A 3 25.79 -15.02 -17.89
N HIS A 4 26.67 -14.21 -17.29
CA HIS A 4 27.63 -14.68 -16.30
C HIS A 4 26.86 -15.15 -15.06
N PRO A 5 27.32 -16.21 -14.36
CA PRO A 5 26.80 -16.54 -13.04
C PRO A 5 27.18 -15.40 -12.08
N SER A 6 26.27 -14.45 -11.90
CA SER A 6 26.38 -13.41 -10.89
C SER A 6 26.29 -14.06 -9.51
N SER A 7 27.08 -13.59 -8.56
CA SER A 7 26.99 -14.06 -7.17
C SER A 7 25.58 -13.86 -6.61
N PRO A 8 25.15 -14.62 -5.58
CA PRO A 8 23.84 -14.41 -4.96
C PRO A 8 23.60 -12.95 -4.52
N GLU A 9 24.66 -12.28 -4.04
CA GLU A 9 24.63 -10.87 -3.63
C GLU A 9 24.41 -9.92 -4.82
N GLU A 10 25.16 -10.11 -5.91
CA GLU A 10 24.97 -9.33 -7.13
C GLU A 10 23.59 -9.53 -7.74
N ASN A 11 23.08 -10.76 -7.71
CA ASN A 11 21.73 -11.05 -8.17
C ASN A 11 20.68 -10.36 -7.31
N MET A 12 20.83 -10.38 -5.98
CA MET A 12 19.94 -9.68 -5.07
C MET A 12 19.94 -8.17 -5.32
N ALA A 13 21.10 -7.56 -5.54
CA ALA A 13 21.21 -6.14 -5.88
C ALA A 13 20.51 -5.81 -7.22
N ARG A 14 20.62 -6.70 -8.22
CA ARG A 14 19.91 -6.55 -9.51
C ARG A 14 18.39 -6.69 -9.35
N LEU A 15 17.93 -7.70 -8.59
CA LEU A 15 16.51 -7.90 -8.29
C LEU A 15 15.93 -6.70 -7.55
N HIS A 16 16.63 -6.20 -6.55
CA HIS A 16 16.22 -5.02 -5.79
C HIS A 16 16.07 -3.79 -6.70
N ARG A 17 17.06 -3.51 -7.56
CA ARG A 17 16.99 -2.42 -8.54
C ARG A 17 15.83 -2.58 -9.52
N LEU A 18 15.61 -3.80 -10.03
CA LEU A 18 14.52 -4.10 -10.95
C LEU A 18 13.16 -3.90 -10.27
N ALA A 19 12.98 -4.43 -9.06
CA ALA A 19 11.74 -4.29 -8.30
C ALA A 19 11.38 -2.82 -8.06
N LEU A 20 12.33 -2.00 -7.62
CA LEU A 20 12.11 -0.56 -7.45
C LEU A 20 11.71 0.13 -8.76
N SER A 21 12.31 -0.28 -9.88
CA SER A 21 12.01 0.27 -11.20
C SER A 21 10.60 -0.12 -11.68
N LEU A 22 10.12 -1.31 -11.34
CA LEU A 22 8.78 -1.79 -11.69
C LEU A 22 7.69 -1.22 -10.78
N LEU A 23 7.98 -1.00 -9.50
CA LEU A 23 7.05 -0.44 -8.51
C LEU A 23 6.97 1.10 -8.59
N GLY A 24 7.99 1.74 -9.14
CA GLY A 24 8.00 3.16 -9.46
C GLY A 24 6.91 3.52 -10.48
N ARG A 25 6.22 4.65 -10.29
CA ARG A 25 5.38 5.22 -11.35
C ARG A 25 6.31 5.92 -12.35
N PRO A 26 6.18 5.65 -13.66
CA PRO A 26 6.97 6.38 -14.64
C PRO A 26 6.64 7.87 -14.56
N PHE A 27 7.68 8.72 -14.62
CA PHE A 27 7.58 10.19 -14.59
C PHE A 27 7.04 10.80 -13.28
N ASP A 28 7.06 10.06 -12.17
CA ASP A 28 6.70 10.62 -10.88
C ASP A 28 7.82 11.54 -10.35
N VAL A 29 7.62 12.84 -10.52
CA VAL A 29 8.52 13.89 -10.03
C VAL A 29 8.53 14.02 -8.51
N GLN A 30 7.54 13.44 -7.81
CA GLN A 30 7.43 13.44 -6.36
C GLN A 30 7.99 12.15 -5.73
N ALA A 31 8.38 11.15 -6.53
CA ALA A 31 9.03 9.94 -6.04
C ALA A 31 10.40 10.27 -5.46
N SER A 32 10.43 10.50 -4.14
CA SER A 32 11.63 10.81 -3.39
C SER A 32 12.26 9.51 -2.92
N GLN A 33 13.17 8.93 -3.73
CA GLN A 33 13.94 7.72 -3.41
C GLN A 33 13.09 6.56 -2.90
N PRO A 34 12.40 5.81 -3.78
CA PRO A 34 11.55 4.70 -3.37
C PRO A 34 12.35 3.65 -2.60
N GLN A 35 11.78 3.15 -1.50
CA GLN A 35 12.41 2.15 -0.64
C GLN A 35 11.57 0.87 -0.56
N LEU A 36 12.24 -0.27 -0.61
CA LEU A 36 11.65 -1.58 -0.38
C LEU A 36 12.15 -2.12 0.97
N LEU A 37 11.24 -2.33 1.91
CA LEU A 37 11.51 -2.75 3.28
C LEU A 37 11.05 -4.20 3.45
N ALA A 38 11.90 -5.17 3.11
CA ALA A 38 11.57 -6.58 3.28
C ALA A 38 11.38 -6.93 4.77
N GLY A 39 10.27 -7.61 5.09
CA GLY A 39 9.95 -8.08 6.44
C GLY A 39 9.66 -6.99 7.47
N ARG A 40 9.50 -5.72 7.05
CA ARG A 40 9.41 -4.57 7.96
C ARG A 40 8.36 -3.56 7.51
N LEU A 41 7.77 -2.89 8.48
CA LEU A 41 6.93 -1.70 8.28
C LEU A 41 7.81 -0.45 8.11
N PRO A 42 7.28 0.65 7.55
CA PRO A 42 7.97 1.94 7.56
C PRO A 42 8.13 2.45 9.00
N ASP A 43 9.31 2.98 9.34
CA ASP A 43 9.59 3.50 10.68
C ASP A 43 8.77 4.76 11.01
N GLN A 44 8.29 5.48 9.99
CA GLN A 44 7.66 6.79 10.11
C GLN A 44 6.18 6.75 9.67
N LEU A 45 5.39 5.87 10.26
CA LEU A 45 3.95 5.87 10.04
C LEU A 45 3.29 7.07 10.75
N PRO A 46 2.35 7.80 10.10
CA PRO A 46 1.68 8.95 10.70
C PRO A 46 0.63 8.55 11.76
N PHE A 47 0.47 7.25 12.01
CA PHE A 47 -0.41 6.67 13.01
C PHE A 47 0.11 5.29 13.42
N ILE A 48 -0.40 4.76 14.54
CA ILE A 48 -0.13 3.39 14.95
C ILE A 48 -1.00 2.45 14.11
N LEU A 49 -0.38 1.67 13.22
CA LEU A 49 -1.08 0.69 12.40
C LEU A 49 -1.57 -0.48 13.27
N PRO A 50 -2.88 -0.71 13.42
CA PRO A 50 -3.37 -1.89 14.11
C PRO A 50 -2.98 -3.14 13.32
N LEU A 51 -2.51 -4.17 14.04
CA LEU A 51 -2.09 -5.43 13.45
C LEU A 51 -3.09 -6.51 13.90
N PRO A 52 -3.66 -7.31 12.98
CA PRO A 52 -4.59 -8.37 13.34
C PRO A 52 -3.91 -9.45 14.19
N GLY A 53 -4.67 -10.35 14.82
CA GLY A 53 -4.09 -11.56 15.42
C GLY A 53 -3.43 -12.44 14.34
N ASP A 54 -2.41 -13.21 14.72
CA ASP A 54 -1.63 -14.11 13.85
C ASP A 54 -1.35 -13.52 12.45
N TYR A 55 -0.30 -12.70 12.39
CA TYR A 55 0.13 -12.00 11.19
C TYR A 55 1.63 -12.17 10.94
N HIS A 56 2.01 -12.05 9.68
CA HIS A 56 3.40 -11.96 9.26
C HIS A 56 3.58 -10.75 8.34
N ILE A 57 4.58 -9.91 8.62
CA ILE A 57 4.92 -8.79 7.76
C ILE A 57 5.77 -9.32 6.61
N VAL A 58 5.23 -9.29 5.39
CA VAL A 58 5.99 -9.61 4.16
C VAL A 58 6.94 -8.47 3.85
N GLY A 59 6.48 -7.23 4.01
CA GLY A 59 7.28 -6.02 3.87
C GLY A 59 6.46 -4.82 3.44
N SER A 60 7.18 -3.73 3.18
CA SER A 60 6.57 -2.46 2.79
C SER A 60 7.30 -1.81 1.61
N PHE A 61 6.56 -1.00 0.87
CA PHE A 61 7.07 -0.15 -0.17
C PHE A 61 6.75 1.31 0.16
N VAL A 62 7.79 2.13 0.30
CA VAL A 62 7.67 3.56 0.57
C VAL A 62 8.01 4.28 -0.72
N ARG A 63 7.02 4.91 -1.35
CA ARG A 63 7.24 5.72 -2.56
C ARG A 63 7.76 7.10 -2.19
N ASN A 64 7.13 7.69 -1.18
CA ASN A 64 7.49 8.96 -0.54
C ASN A 64 6.87 8.97 0.89
N PRO A 65 7.12 10.01 1.71
CA PRO A 65 6.59 10.07 3.09
C PRO A 65 5.05 10.11 3.22
N GLU A 66 4.31 10.33 2.13
CA GLU A 66 2.84 10.38 2.14
C GLU A 66 2.19 9.14 1.50
N GLU A 67 2.92 8.42 0.64
CA GLU A 67 2.46 7.23 -0.07
C GLU A 67 3.30 6.01 0.33
N MET A 68 2.73 5.22 1.23
CA MET A 68 3.33 3.98 1.76
C MET A 68 2.36 2.81 1.57
N GLN A 69 2.90 1.65 1.26
CA GLN A 69 2.16 0.39 1.18
C GLN A 69 2.82 -0.64 2.10
N SER A 70 2.02 -1.39 2.86
CA SER A 70 2.49 -2.52 3.67
C SER A 70 1.72 -3.77 3.29
N ILE A 71 2.42 -4.90 3.23
CA ILE A 71 1.88 -6.21 2.86
C ILE A 71 2.02 -7.12 4.07
N LEU A 72 0.89 -7.70 4.47
CA LEU A 72 0.78 -8.60 5.60
C LEU A 72 0.13 -9.90 5.12
N ASP A 73 0.67 -11.02 5.58
CA ASP A 73 0.03 -12.32 5.52
C ASP A 73 -0.72 -12.58 6.82
N THR A 74 -1.91 -13.16 6.74
CA THR A 74 -2.76 -13.50 7.88
C THR A 74 -3.73 -14.62 7.48
N ASP A 75 -4.18 -15.40 8.46
CA ASP A 75 -5.17 -16.45 8.26
C ASP A 75 -6.62 -15.91 8.22
N LEU A 76 -6.81 -14.61 8.44
CA LEU A 76 -8.12 -13.98 8.34
C LEU A 76 -8.66 -13.96 6.90
N THR A 77 -9.97 -14.11 6.77
CA THR A 77 -10.63 -13.90 5.49
C THR A 77 -10.55 -12.42 5.07
N PRO A 78 -10.58 -12.08 3.77
CA PRO A 78 -10.55 -10.70 3.32
C PRO A 78 -11.63 -9.81 3.96
N ALA A 79 -12.84 -10.34 4.15
CA ALA A 79 -13.93 -9.61 4.81
C ALA A 79 -13.63 -9.33 6.30
N SER A 80 -13.03 -10.31 7.00
CA SER A 80 -12.60 -10.15 8.39
C SER A 80 -11.47 -9.12 8.53
N VAL A 81 -10.52 -9.09 7.60
CA VAL A 81 -9.45 -8.08 7.56
C VAL A 81 -10.04 -6.67 7.42
N ILE A 82 -11.00 -6.48 6.50
CA ILE A 82 -11.67 -5.19 6.31
C ILE A 82 -12.41 -4.78 7.57
N ALA A 83 -13.22 -5.68 8.16
CA ALA A 83 -13.97 -5.39 9.38
C ALA A 83 -13.05 -4.98 10.53
N PHE A 84 -11.95 -5.71 10.74
CA PHE A 84 -10.94 -5.39 11.74
C PHE A 84 -10.35 -3.99 11.55
N TYR A 85 -9.88 -3.67 10.35
CA TYR A 85 -9.29 -2.36 10.09
C TYR A 85 -10.31 -1.23 10.18
N THR A 86 -11.54 -1.43 9.69
CA THR A 86 -12.62 -0.45 9.83
C THR A 86 -12.89 -0.13 11.29
N GLU A 87 -13.09 -1.13 12.15
CA GLU A 87 -13.35 -0.93 13.58
C GLU A 87 -12.19 -0.24 14.30
N GLN A 88 -10.98 -0.78 14.15
CA GLN A 88 -9.80 -0.28 14.89
C GLN A 88 -9.44 1.16 14.48
N MET A 89 -9.55 1.47 13.19
CA MET A 89 -9.23 2.81 12.69
C MET A 89 -10.34 3.81 13.01
N GLN A 90 -11.62 3.40 13.05
CA GLN A 90 -12.71 4.24 13.56
C GLN A 90 -12.49 4.64 15.02
N VAL A 91 -12.07 3.71 15.87
CA VAL A 91 -11.68 4.01 17.26
C VAL A 91 -10.52 5.00 17.31
N ALA A 92 -9.59 4.95 16.35
CA ALA A 92 -8.48 5.89 16.21
C ALA A 92 -8.86 7.24 15.54
N GLY A 93 -10.16 7.50 15.33
CA GLY A 93 -10.68 8.76 14.81
C GLY A 93 -10.65 8.89 13.28
N TRP A 94 -10.51 7.77 12.56
CA TRP A 94 -10.65 7.75 11.10
C TRP A 94 -12.11 7.52 10.70
N THR A 95 -12.52 8.05 9.56
CA THR A 95 -13.88 7.87 9.04
C THR A 95 -13.86 7.35 7.61
N GLU A 96 -14.88 6.58 7.24
CA GLU A 96 -15.11 6.25 5.84
C GLU A 96 -15.49 7.55 5.10
N PRO A 97 -14.88 7.84 3.94
CA PRO A 97 -15.22 9.02 3.19
C PRO A 97 -16.66 8.91 2.67
N ASP A 98 -17.39 10.01 2.71
CA ASP A 98 -18.71 10.12 2.08
C ASP A 98 -18.54 10.08 0.55
N PHE A 99 -18.54 8.88 -0.03
CA PHE A 99 -18.42 8.66 -1.47
C PHE A 99 -19.59 9.30 -2.25
N GLN A 100 -20.74 9.56 -1.62
CA GLN A 100 -21.88 10.25 -2.26
C GLN A 100 -21.56 11.72 -2.54
N ARG A 101 -20.71 12.37 -1.73
CA ARG A 101 -20.23 13.74 -2.02
C ARG A 101 -19.18 13.79 -3.13
N ARG A 102 -18.26 12.81 -3.17
CA ARG A 102 -17.22 12.76 -4.23
C ARG A 102 -17.82 12.49 -5.61
N GLN A 103 -18.85 11.65 -5.72
CA GLN A 103 -19.56 11.45 -6.99
C GLN A 103 -20.34 12.70 -7.46
N ARG A 104 -20.73 13.60 -6.55
CA ARG A 104 -21.40 14.87 -6.91
C ARG A 104 -20.43 16.00 -7.28
N MET A 105 -19.15 15.89 -6.92
CA MET A 105 -18.10 16.84 -7.30
C MET A 105 -17.19 16.23 -8.38
N GLY A 106 -17.72 16.16 -9.61
CA GLY A 106 -16.93 16.35 -10.82
C GLY A 106 -15.97 15.24 -11.24
N GLU A 107 -16.42 13.99 -11.39
CA GLU A 107 -15.80 13.07 -12.34
C GLU A 107 -16.50 13.21 -13.71
N SER A 108 -16.06 14.19 -14.51
CA SER A 108 -16.33 14.20 -15.95
C SER A 108 -15.16 13.53 -16.66
N GLY A 109 -15.36 12.31 -17.16
CA GLY A 109 -14.36 11.55 -17.91
C GLY A 109 -14.72 10.07 -18.06
N PHE A 110 -14.05 9.38 -18.99
CA PHE A 110 -14.17 7.94 -19.14
C PHE A 110 -13.38 7.24 -18.03
N VAL A 111 -14.03 6.97 -16.89
CA VAL A 111 -13.46 6.11 -15.85
C VAL A 111 -13.76 4.66 -16.24
N HIS A 112 -12.76 3.96 -16.75
CA HIS A 112 -12.89 2.52 -17.01
C HIS A 112 -12.90 1.80 -15.66
N THR A 113 -14.08 1.70 -15.03
CA THR A 113 -14.24 0.89 -13.82
C THR A 113 -14.11 -0.58 -14.23
N LEU A 114 -12.96 -1.19 -13.96
CA LEU A 114 -12.84 -2.64 -13.93
C LEU A 114 -13.79 -3.14 -12.84
N ARG A 115 -15.01 -3.50 -13.23
CA ARG A 115 -16.05 -4.12 -12.38
C ARG A 115 -15.64 -5.54 -11.95
N ARG A 116 -14.59 -5.65 -11.15
CA ARG A 116 -14.45 -6.76 -10.21
C ARG A 116 -14.75 -6.21 -8.82
N PRO A 117 -15.50 -6.92 -7.96
CA PRO A 117 -15.63 -6.52 -6.57
C PRO A 117 -14.24 -6.62 -5.94
N MET A 118 -13.53 -5.49 -5.86
CA MET A 118 -12.34 -5.40 -5.03
C MET A 118 -12.83 -5.27 -3.59
N LEU A 119 -12.43 -6.21 -2.74
CA LEU A 119 -12.65 -6.12 -1.30
C LEU A 119 -11.59 -5.15 -0.75
N TYR A 120 -11.95 -3.87 -0.68
CA TYR A 120 -11.15 -2.84 -0.04
C TYR A 120 -12.05 -1.90 0.76
N THR A 121 -11.46 -1.20 1.72
CA THR A 121 -12.06 -0.04 2.38
C THR A 121 -11.12 1.15 2.24
N THR A 122 -11.65 2.36 2.42
CA THR A 122 -10.87 3.60 2.45
C THR A 122 -11.29 4.36 3.70
N LEU A 123 -10.32 4.87 4.44
CA LEU A 123 -10.53 5.64 5.64
C LEU A 123 -9.70 6.93 5.58
N CYS A 124 -10.22 8.02 6.12
CA CYS A 124 -9.57 9.33 6.13
C CYS A 124 -9.49 9.86 7.57
N LYS A 125 -8.39 10.56 7.90
CA LYS A 125 -8.20 11.25 9.18
C LYS A 125 -8.15 12.76 8.93
N GLY A 126 -9.07 13.51 9.54
CA GLY A 126 -9.20 14.95 9.33
C GLY A 126 -10.57 15.37 8.77
N LEU A 127 -10.88 16.66 8.86
CA LEU A 127 -12.22 17.22 8.66
C LEU A 127 -12.69 17.19 7.19
N HIS A 128 -13.97 16.86 7.04
CA HIS A 128 -14.82 17.23 5.91
C HIS A 128 -14.81 18.74 5.64
#